data_AF-A0A2J6GYK7-F1
#
_entry.id   AF-A0A2J6GYK7-F1
#
_cell.length_a   1.000
_cell.length_b   1.000
_cell.length_c   1.000
_cell.angle_alpha   90.00
_cell.angle_beta   90.00
_cell.angle_gamma   90.00
#
_symmetry.space_group_name_H-M   'P 1'
#
loop_
_entity.id
_entity.type
_entity.pdbx_description
1 polymer ?
#
loop_
_entity_poly.entity_id
_entity_poly.type
_entity_poly.pdbx_seq_one_letter_code
_entity_poly.pdbx_strand_id
1 'polypeptide(L)'
;MGTLLFIIILLIGLAISALPLNIAVHLLGGDSSTIKVIIVNISVGIVAALINVYVNVYAGIVAFIAMLFIYKVAFDLGWIRAFFAWILQGIILALLILGLILVFGAGVLTTLL
;
A
#
# COMPACT_ATOMS: atom_id res chain seq x y z
N MET A 1 17.69 8.99 21.32
CA MET A 1 18.11 8.80 19.91
C MET A 1 17.33 7.72 19.17
N GLY A 2 17.00 6.56 19.78
CA GLY A 2 16.28 5.47 19.09
C GLY A 2 14.84 5.76 18.65
N THR A 3 14.06 6.52 19.43
CA THR A 3 12.65 6.81 19.13
C THR A 3 12.46 7.75 17.94
N LEU A 4 13.30 8.78 17.83
CA LEU A 4 13.22 9.76 16.73
C LEU A 4 13.63 9.12 15.39
N LEU A 5 14.67 8.28 15.41
CA LEU A 5 15.12 7.53 14.24
C LEU A 5 14.07 6.49 13.80
N PHE A 6 13.41 5.83 14.75
CA PHE A 6 12.31 4.90 14.48
C PHE A 6 11.11 5.60 13.81
N ILE A 7 10.70 6.77 14.30
CA ILE A 7 9.62 7.55 13.71
C ILE A 7 9.96 7.96 12.27
N ILE A 8 11.20 8.40 12.02
CA ILE A 8 11.64 8.77 10.66
C ILE A 8 11.60 7.57 9.71
N ILE A 9 12.11 6.41 10.13
CA ILE A 9 12.07 5.18 9.33
C ILE A 9 10.63 4.76 9.03
N LEU A 10 9.73 4.87 10.01
CA LEU A 10 8.32 4.55 9.84
C LEU A 10 7.65 5.49 8.83
N LEU A 11 7.91 6.80 8.92
CA LEU A 11 7.40 7.78 7.95
C LEU A 11 7.93 7.54 6.53
N ILE A 12 9.21 7.20 6.38
CA ILE A 12 9.83 6.87 5.09
C ILE A 12 9.21 5.59 4.52
N GLY A 13 9.09 4.53 5.32
CA GLY A 13 8.45 3.28 4.89
C GLY A 13 7.01 3.50 4.44
N LEU A 14 6.28 4.35 5.16
CA LEU A 14 4.90 4.68 4.83
C LEU A 14 4.80 5.49 3.53
N ALA A 15 5.71 6.45 3.31
CA ALA A 15 5.81 7.19 2.05
C ALA A 15 6.17 6.28 0.86
N ILE A 16 7.12 5.34 1.03
CA ILE A 16 7.49 4.37 -0.02
C ILE A 16 6.31 3.46 -0.35
N SER A 17 5.58 2.98 0.66
CA SER A 17 4.40 2.13 0.46
C SER A 17 3.22 2.84 -0.21
N ALA A 18 3.19 4.18 -0.17
CA ALA A 18 2.17 4.98 -0.84
C ALA A 18 2.45 5.13 -2.36
N LEU A 19 3.68 4.90 -2.82
CA LEU A 19 4.04 5.06 -4.24
C LEU A 19 3.24 4.16 -5.20
N PRO A 20 3.10 2.83 -4.95
CA PRO A 20 2.36 1.95 -5.85
C PRO A 20 0.89 2.35 -5.98
N LEU A 21 0.27 2.77 -4.87
CA LEU A 21 -1.12 3.21 -4.86
C LEU A 21 -1.30 4.55 -5.61
N ASN A 22 -0.36 5.49 -5.45
CA ASN A 22 -0.40 6.75 -6.18
C ASN A 22 -0.31 6.52 -7.71
N ILE A 23 0.62 5.67 -8.14
CA ILE A 23 0.77 5.32 -9.56
C ILE A 23 -0.50 4.63 -10.08
N ALA A 24 -1.06 3.69 -9.30
CA ALA A 24 -2.26 2.96 -9.69
C ALA A 24 -3.47 3.89 -9.88
N VAL A 25 -3.71 4.82 -8.94
CA VAL A 25 -4.83 5.76 -9.03
C VAL A 25 -4.65 6.75 -10.18
N HIS A 26 -3.43 7.25 -10.38
CA HIS A 26 -3.13 8.17 -11.46
C HIS A 26 -3.35 7.52 -12.83
N LEU A 27 -2.95 6.25 -13.00
CA LEU A 27 -3.21 5.47 -14.21
C LEU A 27 -4.69 5.21 -14.47
N LEU A 28 -5.51 5.19 -13.42
CA LEU A 28 -6.97 4.99 -13.51
C LEU A 28 -7.77 6.29 -13.63
N GLY A 29 -7.07 7.43 -13.71
CA GLY A 29 -7.66 8.76 -13.89
C GLY A 29 -8.33 9.32 -12.63
N GLY A 30 -7.93 8.87 -11.44
CA GLY A 30 -8.39 9.43 -10.17
C GLY A 30 -7.55 10.64 -9.74
N ASP A 31 -8.13 11.53 -8.95
CA ASP A 31 -7.41 12.66 -8.35
C ASP A 31 -6.60 12.19 -7.13
N SER A 32 -5.38 11.70 -7.41
CA SER A 32 -4.40 11.33 -6.41
C SER A 32 -3.37 12.42 -6.18
N SER A 33 -3.32 12.94 -4.95
CA SER A 33 -2.19 13.72 -4.45
C SER A 33 -1.39 12.87 -3.48
N THR A 34 -0.07 13.07 -3.40
CA THR A 34 0.82 12.31 -2.51
C THR A 34 0.33 12.32 -1.06
N ILE A 35 -0.24 13.45 -0.61
CA ILE A 35 -0.80 13.61 0.73
C ILE A 35 -2.07 12.76 0.90
N LYS A 36 -3.00 12.79 -0.07
CA LYS A 36 -4.22 11.95 -0.03
C LYS A 36 -3.85 10.47 0.07
N VAL A 37 -2.87 10.02 -0.71
CA VAL A 37 -2.46 8.61 -0.73
C VAL A 37 -1.85 8.19 0.61
N ILE A 38 -1.03 9.04 1.23
CA ILE A 38 -0.46 8.79 2.57
C ILE A 38 -1.58 8.65 3.62
N ILE A 39 -2.55 9.58 3.62
CA ILE A 39 -3.70 9.55 4.55
C ILE A 39 -4.53 8.27 4.35
N VAL A 40 -4.77 7.88 3.10
CA VAL A 40 -5.47 6.64 2.77
C VAL A 40 -4.73 5.44 3.30
N ASN A 41 -3.41 5.38 3.12
CA ASN A 41 -2.61 4.24 3.55
C ASN A 41 -2.63 4.06 5.08
N ILE A 42 -2.54 5.18 5.82
CA ILE A 42 -2.71 5.20 7.28
C ILE A 42 -4.13 4.74 7.66
N SER A 43 -5.14 5.28 6.99
CA SER A 43 -6.56 4.97 7.28
C SER A 43 -6.86 3.50 7.05
N VAL A 44 -6.39 2.92 5.94
CA VAL A 44 -6.51 1.49 5.64
C VAL A 44 -5.80 0.66 6.69
N GLY A 45 -4.58 1.03 7.10
CA GLY A 45 -3.84 0.32 8.15
C GLY A 45 -4.57 0.31 9.49
N ILE A 46 -5.11 1.46 9.91
CA ILE A 46 -5.89 1.57 11.16
C ILE A 46 -7.19 0.76 11.06
N VAL A 47 -7.93 0.90 9.96
CA VAL A 47 -9.19 0.19 9.75
C VAL A 47 -8.98 -1.31 9.70
N ALA A 48 -7.94 -1.79 9.00
CA ALA A 48 -7.59 -3.20 8.96
C ALA A 48 -7.21 -3.74 10.35
N ALA A 49 -6.42 -2.98 11.12
CA ALA A 49 -6.04 -3.36 12.49
C ALA A 49 -7.27 -3.46 13.40
N LEU A 50 -8.18 -2.48 13.34
CA LEU A 50 -9.44 -2.50 14.09
C LEU A 50 -10.31 -3.71 13.68
N ILE A 51 -10.50 -3.94 12.39
CA ILE A 51 -11.32 -5.07 11.90
C ILE A 51 -10.73 -6.40 12.36
N ASN A 52 -9.40 -6.54 12.38
CA ASN A 52 -8.75 -7.75 12.86
C ASN A 52 -9.00 -8.01 14.35
N VAL A 53 -9.00 -6.95 15.17
CA VAL A 53 -9.26 -7.06 16.62
C VAL A 53 -10.71 -7.41 16.92
N TYR A 54 -11.67 -6.86 16.17
CA TYR A 54 -13.10 -7.01 16.48
C TYR A 54 -13.81 -8.13 15.71
N VAL A 55 -13.28 -8.59 14.57
CA VAL A 55 -13.96 -9.55 13.68
C VAL A 55 -13.01 -10.70 13.38
N ASN A 56 -13.14 -11.84 14.06
CA ASN A 56 -12.19 -12.94 13.93
C ASN A 56 -12.41 -13.79 12.65
N VAL A 57 -13.65 -14.20 12.36
CA VAL A 57 -13.93 -15.23 11.33
C VAL A 57 -14.03 -14.67 9.90
N TYR A 58 -14.40 -13.39 9.74
CA TYR A 58 -14.56 -12.73 8.44
C TYR A 58 -13.67 -11.49 8.25
N ALA A 59 -12.66 -11.31 9.11
CA ALA A 59 -11.79 -10.12 9.12
C ALA A 59 -11.26 -9.77 7.73
N GLY A 60 -10.80 -10.77 6.98
CA GLY A 60 -10.20 -10.56 5.66
C GLY A 60 -11.16 -9.98 4.63
N ILE A 61 -12.38 -10.51 4.53
CA ILE A 61 -13.38 -10.05 3.56
C ILE A 61 -13.89 -8.66 3.95
N VAL A 62 -14.16 -8.44 5.23
CA VAL A 62 -14.63 -7.15 5.74
C VAL A 62 -13.56 -6.07 5.56
N ALA A 63 -12.30 -6.38 5.87
CA ALA A 63 -11.18 -5.47 5.63
C ALA A 63 -10.98 -5.16 4.15
N PHE A 64 -11.17 -6.15 3.27
CA PHE A 64 -11.09 -5.94 1.82
C PHE A 64 -12.18 -4.98 1.32
N ILE A 65 -13.44 -5.19 1.71
CA ILE A 65 -14.54 -4.31 1.32
C ILE A 65 -14.35 -2.90 1.88
N ALA A 66 -13.92 -2.79 3.15
CA ALA A 66 -13.63 -1.50 3.76
C ALA A 66 -12.50 -0.76 3.04
N MET A 67 -11.44 -1.47 2.62
CA MET A 67 -10.35 -0.90 1.83
C MET A 67 -10.83 -0.36 0.48
N LEU A 68 -11.63 -1.14 -0.26
CA LEU A 68 -12.21 -0.68 -1.52
C LEU A 68 -13.11 0.54 -1.35
N PHE A 69 -13.87 0.58 -0.25
CA PHE A 69 -14.71 1.73 0.09
C PHE A 69 -13.87 2.98 0.38
N ILE A 70 -12.78 2.85 1.13
CA ILE A 70 -11.85 3.96 1.38
C ILE A 70 -11.27 4.47 0.06
N TYR A 71 -10.86 3.57 -0.86
CA TYR A 71 -10.31 3.97 -2.15
C TYR A 71 -11.36 4.69 -3.01
N LYS A 72 -12.59 4.18 -3.04
CA LYS A 72 -13.72 4.80 -3.73
C LYS A 72 -13.94 6.24 -3.24
N VAL A 73 -14.03 6.44 -1.92
CA VAL A 73 -14.34 7.74 -1.31
C VAL A 73 -13.15 8.69 -1.39
N ALA A 74 -11.94 8.22 -1.14
CA ALA A 74 -10.76 9.09 -1.04
C ALA A 74 -10.22 9.56 -2.40
N PHE A 75 -10.39 8.76 -3.45
CA PHE A 75 -9.91 9.08 -4.81
C PHE A 75 -11.04 9.43 -5.78
N ASP A 76 -12.27 9.52 -5.28
CA ASP A 76 -13.49 9.77 -6.07
C ASP A 76 -13.63 8.82 -7.28
N LEU A 77 -13.31 7.55 -7.03
CA LEU A 77 -13.29 6.49 -8.04
C LEU A 77 -14.57 5.67 -7.99
N GLY A 78 -15.03 5.15 -9.14
CA GLY A 78 -16.06 4.13 -9.17
C GLY A 78 -15.58 2.79 -8.56
N TRP A 79 -16.50 1.95 -8.08
CA TRP A 79 -16.18 0.65 -7.46
C TRP A 79 -15.25 -0.24 -8.29
N ILE A 80 -15.51 -0.31 -9.60
CA ILE A 80 -14.70 -1.10 -10.55
C ILE A 80 -13.27 -0.53 -10.63
N ARG A 81 -13.13 0.79 -10.67
CA ARG A 81 -11.82 1.45 -10.70
C ARG A 81 -11.08 1.28 -9.38
N ALA A 82 -11.77 1.35 -8.24
CA ALA A 82 -11.16 1.07 -6.93
C ALA A 82 -10.62 -0.37 -6.85
N PHE A 83 -11.36 -1.34 -7.40
CA PHE A 83 -10.91 -2.73 -7.51
C PHE A 83 -9.69 -2.87 -8.43
N PHE A 84 -9.70 -2.23 -9.60
CA PHE A 84 -8.53 -2.19 -10.48
C PHE A 84 -7.33 -1.49 -9.82
N ALA A 85 -7.55 -0.45 -9.01
CA ALA A 85 -6.49 0.24 -8.28
C ALA A 85 -5.82 -0.70 -7.29
N TRP A 86 -6.60 -1.50 -6.57
CA TRP A 86 -6.07 -2.53 -5.67
C TRP A 86 -5.25 -3.60 -6.42
N ILE A 87 -5.77 -4.12 -7.54
CA ILE A 87 -5.02 -5.10 -8.38
C ILE A 87 -3.72 -4.48 -8.88
N LEU A 88 -3.79 -3.27 -9.45
CA LEU A 88 -2.66 -2.59 -10.06
C LEU A 88 -1.62 -2.22 -9.01
N GLN A 89 -2.04 -1.77 -7.83
CA GLN A 89 -1.17 -1.58 -6.66
C GLN A 89 -0.44 -2.88 -6.31
N GLY A 90 -1.15 -4.02 -6.28
CA GLY A 90 -0.56 -5.33 -6.03
C GLY A 90 0.47 -5.75 -7.07
N ILE A 91 0.18 -5.53 -8.36
CA ILE A 91 1.11 -5.83 -9.47
C ILE A 91 2.36 -4.95 -9.38
N ILE A 92 2.20 -3.64 -9.17
CA ILE A 92 3.34 -2.71 -9.05
C ILE A 92 4.21 -3.08 -7.86
N LEU A 93 3.60 -3.42 -6.71
CA LEU A 93 4.33 -3.85 -5.53
C LEU A 93 5.09 -5.16 -5.78
N ALA A 94 4.45 -6.14 -6.42
CA ALA A 94 5.08 -7.42 -6.75
C ALA A 94 6.27 -7.24 -7.71
N LEU A 95 6.14 -6.39 -8.72
CA LEU A 95 7.24 -6.04 -9.64
C LEU A 95 8.39 -5.33 -8.91
N LEU A 96 8.08 -4.42 -7.98
CA LEU A 96 9.07 -3.72 -7.18
C LEU A 96 9.84 -4.69 -6.27
N ILE A 97 9.14 -5.60 -5.60
CA ILE A 97 9.76 -6.66 -4.78
C ILE A 97 10.62 -7.58 -5.64
N LEU A 98 10.12 -8.03 -6.81
CA LEU A 98 10.86 -8.86 -7.74
C LEU A 98 12.14 -8.16 -8.23
N GLY A 99 12.04 -6.88 -8.59
CA GLY A 99 13.20 -6.07 -8.98
C GLY A 99 14.22 -5.94 -7.86
N LEU A 100 13.78 -5.70 -6.62
CA LEU A 100 14.67 -5.68 -5.45
C LEU A 100 15.35 -7.04 -5.23
N ILE A 101 14.61 -8.15 -5.34
CA ILE A 101 15.17 -9.49 -5.20
C ILE A 101 16.21 -9.76 -6.30
N LEU A 102 15.96 -9.36 -7.54
CA LEU A 102 16.91 -9.56 -8.62
C LEU A 102 18.17 -8.71 -8.42
N VAL A 103 18.03 -7.44 -8.02
CA VAL A 103 19.17 -6.54 -7.82
C VAL A 103 20.01 -6.93 -6.60
N PHE A 104 19.37 -7.12 -5.44
CA PHE A 104 20.07 -7.43 -4.19
C PHE A 104 20.41 -8.92 -4.08
N GLY A 105 19.54 -9.81 -4.56
CA GLY A 105 19.79 -11.25 -4.55
C GLY A 105 20.89 -11.67 -5.53
N ALA A 106 20.99 -11.05 -6.72
CA ALA A 106 22.13 -11.28 -7.60
C ALA A 106 23.43 -10.72 -7.01
N GLY A 107 23.38 -9.56 -6.36
CA GLY A 107 24.54 -8.97 -5.67
C GLY A 107 25.10 -9.86 -4.55
N VAL A 108 24.22 -10.52 -3.78
CA VAL A 108 24.61 -11.50 -2.75
C VAL A 108 25.25 -12.75 -3.39
N LEU A 109 24.72 -13.24 -4.52
CA LEU A 109 25.32 -14.37 -5.22
C LEU A 109 26.73 -14.06 -5.76
N THR A 110 26.96 -12.85 -6.27
CA THR A 110 28.27 -12.42 -6.79
C THR A 110 29.32 -12.11 -5.73
N THR A 111 28.91 -11.91 -4.48
CA THR A 111 29.84 -11.67 -3.36
C THR A 111 30.19 -12.95 -2.57
N LEU A 112 29.47 -14.04 -2.82
CA LEU A 112 29.66 -15.35 -2.20
C LEU A 112 30.35 -16.38 -3.12
N LEU A 113 30.57 -16.06 -4.40
CA LEU A 113 31.36 -16.81 -5.38
C LEU A 113 32.72 -16.14 -5.61
#